data_AF-A0A3S0XDI5-F1
#
_entry.id   AF-A0A3S0XDI5-F1
#
_cell.length_a   1.000
_cell.length_b   1.000
_cell.length_c   1.000
_cell.angle_alpha   90.00
_cell.angle_beta   90.00
_cell.angle_gamma   90.00
#
_symmetry.space_group_name_H-M   'P 1'
#
loop_
_entity.id
_entity.type
_entity.pdbx_description
1 polymer ?
#
loop_
_entity_poly.entity_id
_entity_poly.type
_entity_poly.pdbx_seq_one_letter_code
_entity_poly.pdbx_strand_id
1 'polypeptide(L)'
;MAESASASAQSSARSTSSTLDDLALQACDDADTLNDVMRAYAALRKLVDTSALNDSEELTPSRTELSALLGVLNDALTARIDTVNGATSAVREALRQNVDSTQ
;
A
#
# COMPACT_ATOMS: atom_id res chain seq x y z
N MET A 1 28.09 31.13 -18.03
CA MET A 1 26.96 30.99 -17.08
C MET A 1 25.86 30.02 -17.55
N ALA A 2 25.85 29.57 -18.81
CA ALA A 2 24.83 28.63 -19.30
C ALA A 2 25.02 27.17 -18.82
N GLU A 3 26.27 26.68 -18.69
CA GLU A 3 26.54 25.27 -18.32
C GLU A 3 26.09 24.89 -16.90
N SER A 4 26.17 25.82 -15.93
CA SER A 4 25.76 25.55 -14.54
C SER A 4 24.24 25.41 -14.39
N ALA A 5 23.46 26.13 -15.21
CA ALA A 5 22.01 26.01 -15.24
C ALA A 5 21.57 24.69 -15.87
N SER A 6 22.25 24.25 -16.94
CA SER A 6 21.99 22.96 -17.59
C SER A 6 22.32 21.78 -16.68
N ALA A 7 23.43 21.84 -15.95
CA ALA A 7 23.82 20.80 -15.00
C ALA A 7 22.85 20.70 -13.81
N SER A 8 22.37 21.83 -13.30
CA SER A 8 21.39 21.87 -12.20
C SER A 8 20.03 21.31 -12.65
N ALA A 9 19.55 21.69 -13.83
CA ALA A 9 18.30 21.18 -14.40
C ALA A 9 18.38 19.66 -14.68
N GLN A 10 19.50 19.17 -15.20
CA GLN A 10 19.73 17.74 -15.42
C GLN A 10 19.83 16.96 -14.11
N SER A 11 20.49 17.52 -13.09
CA SER A 11 20.56 16.90 -11.76
C SER A 11 19.18 16.83 -11.12
N SER A 12 18.40 17.91 -11.18
CA SER A 12 17.06 17.95 -10.59
C SER A 12 16.10 17.00 -11.30
N ALA A 13 16.11 16.96 -12.63
CA ALA A 13 15.30 16.01 -13.42
C ALA A 13 15.70 14.55 -13.17
N ARG A 14 16.99 14.28 -12.92
CA ARG A 14 17.47 12.94 -12.61
C ARG A 14 17.05 12.51 -11.19
N SER A 15 17.09 13.44 -10.23
CA SER A 15 16.61 13.22 -8.87
C SER A 15 15.10 12.99 -8.80
N THR A 16 14.30 13.75 -9.58
CA THR A 16 12.85 13.55 -9.62
C THR A 16 12.47 12.22 -10.29
N SER A 17 13.18 11.83 -11.35
CA SER A 17 13.03 10.51 -11.97
C SER A 17 13.30 9.39 -10.97
N SER A 18 14.40 9.46 -10.21
CA SER A 18 14.71 8.44 -9.19
C SER A 18 13.65 8.37 -8.09
N THR A 19 13.11 9.51 -7.64
CA THR A 19 12.05 9.51 -6.62
C THR A 19 10.71 8.95 -7.14
N LEU A 20 10.43 9.12 -8.44
CA LEU A 20 9.23 8.54 -9.06
C LEU A 20 9.39 7.03 -9.27
N ASP A 21 10.58 6.58 -9.64
CA ASP A 21 10.89 5.15 -9.76
C ASP A 21 10.79 4.46 -8.39
N ASP A 22 11.32 5.06 -7.32
CA ASP A 22 11.19 4.53 -5.96
C ASP A 22 9.72 4.47 -5.50
N LEU A 23 8.92 5.49 -5.82
CA LEU A 23 7.49 5.51 -5.52
C LEU A 23 6.72 4.45 -6.31
N ALA A 24 7.07 4.22 -7.57
CA ALA A 24 6.46 3.18 -8.40
C ALA A 24 6.79 1.78 -7.85
N LEU A 25 8.02 1.55 -7.40
CA LEU A 25 8.42 0.31 -6.73
C LEU A 25 7.64 0.11 -5.43
N GLN A 26 7.53 1.14 -4.58
CA GLN A 26 6.75 1.07 -3.36
C GLN A 26 5.27 0.76 -3.62
N ALA A 27 4.69 1.36 -4.66
CA ALA A 27 3.30 1.08 -5.04
C ALA A 27 3.09 -0.37 -5.52
N CYS A 28 4.10 -0.96 -6.19
CA CYS A 28 4.11 -2.38 -6.54
C CYS A 28 4.20 -3.27 -5.29
N ASP A 29 5.12 -2.98 -4.37
CA ASP A 29 5.28 -3.74 -3.11
C ASP A 29 4.01 -3.66 -2.26
N ASP A 30 3.38 -2.48 -2.23
CA ASP A 30 2.08 -2.31 -1.64
C ASP A 30 1.08 -3.24 -2.37
N ALA A 31 0.91 -3.13 -3.69
CA ALA A 31 -0.05 -3.96 -4.43
C ALA A 31 0.11 -5.48 -4.18
N ASP A 32 1.33 -5.97 -4.05
CA ASP A 32 1.62 -7.37 -3.68
C ASP A 32 1.17 -7.68 -2.25
N THR A 33 1.48 -6.81 -1.30
CA THR A 33 0.98 -6.90 0.08
C THR A 33 -0.56 -6.92 0.10
N LEU A 34 -1.24 -6.23 -0.82
CA LEU A 34 -2.72 -6.21 -0.88
C LEU A 34 -3.27 -7.55 -1.34
N ASN A 35 -2.61 -8.15 -2.33
CA ASN A 35 -2.95 -9.47 -2.81
C ASN A 35 -2.82 -10.53 -1.70
N ASP A 36 -1.81 -10.42 -0.84
CA ASP A 36 -1.65 -11.32 0.31
C ASP A 36 -2.78 -11.16 1.34
N VAL A 37 -3.20 -9.93 1.63
CA VAL A 37 -4.36 -9.66 2.49
C VAL A 37 -5.65 -10.22 1.88
N MET A 38 -5.85 -10.03 0.57
CA MET A 38 -7.00 -10.58 -0.15
C MET A 38 -7.02 -12.11 -0.13
N ARG A 39 -5.85 -12.75 -0.23
CA ARG A 39 -5.70 -14.21 -0.10
C ARG A 39 -6.00 -14.68 1.32
N ALA A 40 -5.50 -13.99 2.33
CA ALA A 40 -5.81 -14.27 3.73
C ALA A 40 -7.31 -14.15 4.00
N TYR A 41 -7.95 -13.07 3.53
CA TYR A 41 -9.39 -12.89 3.63
C TYR A 41 -10.18 -14.01 2.92
N ALA A 42 -9.76 -14.42 1.72
CA ALA A 42 -10.40 -15.53 1.01
C ALA A 42 -10.24 -16.88 1.74
N ALA A 43 -9.10 -17.12 2.39
CA ALA A 43 -8.89 -18.31 3.22
C ALA A 43 -9.76 -18.28 4.47
N LEU A 44 -9.87 -17.13 5.14
CA LEU A 44 -10.78 -16.92 6.26
C LEU A 44 -12.24 -17.14 5.85
N ARG A 45 -12.62 -16.64 4.67
CA ARG A 45 -13.97 -16.86 4.13
C ARG A 45 -14.24 -18.35 3.91
N LYS A 46 -13.30 -19.12 3.40
CA LYS A 46 -13.44 -20.58 3.25
C LYS A 46 -13.53 -21.32 4.58
N LEU A 47 -12.86 -20.82 5.61
CA LEU A 47 -12.90 -21.38 6.96
C LEU A 47 -14.26 -21.13 7.63
N VAL A 48 -14.86 -19.97 7.37
CA VAL A 48 -16.19 -19.59 7.86
C VAL A 48 -17.30 -20.20 6.99
N ASP A 49 -17.04 -20.41 5.70
CA ASP A 49 -17.94 -21.09 4.76
C ASP A 49 -17.82 -22.62 4.95
N THR A 50 -18.51 -23.12 5.98
CA THR A 50 -18.53 -24.52 6.41
C THR A 50 -19.09 -25.50 5.37
N SER A 51 -19.60 -24.99 4.24
CA SER A 51 -20.20 -25.76 3.15
C SER A 51 -19.22 -26.68 2.40
N ALA A 52 -17.89 -26.49 2.57
CA ALA A 52 -16.84 -27.25 1.88
C ALA A 52 -16.05 -28.23 2.78
N LEU A 53 -16.37 -28.31 4.08
CA LEU A 53 -15.74 -29.23 5.02
C LEU A 53 -16.48 -30.58 4.95
N ASN A 54 -15.91 -31.53 4.22
CA ASN A 54 -16.30 -32.94 4.32
C ASN A 54 -15.96 -33.42 5.75
N ASP A 55 -17.02 -33.64 6.54
CA ASP A 55 -17.10 -34.46 7.76
C ASP A 55 -15.76 -34.84 8.43
N SER A 56 -15.28 -34.06 9.43
CA SER A 56 -14.74 -34.62 10.69
C SER A 56 -14.24 -33.60 11.74
N GLU A 57 -13.99 -32.32 11.43
CA GLU A 57 -13.68 -31.32 12.47
C GLU A 57 -14.51 -30.06 12.23
N GLU A 58 -15.61 -29.94 12.97
CA GLU A 58 -16.34 -28.69 13.10
C GLU A 58 -15.39 -27.64 13.69
N LEU A 59 -14.99 -26.68 12.87
CA LEU A 59 -14.29 -25.51 13.39
C LEU A 59 -15.34 -24.60 14.05
N THR A 60 -15.38 -24.61 15.39
CA THR A 60 -16.24 -23.72 16.18
C THR A 60 -15.41 -22.62 16.83
N PRO A 61 -14.88 -21.64 16.08
CA PRO A 61 -14.15 -20.53 16.67
C PRO A 61 -15.11 -19.74 17.58
N SER A 62 -14.63 -19.41 18.78
CA SER A 62 -15.36 -18.57 19.71
C SER A 62 -15.54 -17.16 19.13
N ARG A 63 -16.60 -16.47 19.59
CA ARG A 63 -16.81 -15.05 19.25
C ARG A 63 -15.57 -14.20 19.57
N THR A 64 -14.86 -14.53 20.64
CA THR A 64 -13.63 -13.84 21.06
C THR A 64 -12.50 -14.03 20.04
N GLU A 65 -12.29 -15.24 19.54
CA GLU A 65 -11.27 -15.54 18.51
C GLU A 65 -11.60 -14.84 17.19
N LEU A 66 -12.87 -14.83 16.80
CA LEU A 66 -13.33 -14.10 15.63
C LEU A 66 -13.16 -12.58 15.80
N SER A 67 -13.52 -12.03 16.97
CA SER A 67 -13.32 -10.61 17.28
C SER A 67 -11.85 -10.21 17.29
N ALA A 68 -10.95 -11.05 17.83
CA ALA A 68 -9.52 -10.79 17.84
C ALA A 68 -8.96 -10.77 16.41
N LEU A 69 -9.36 -11.73 15.58
CA LEU A 69 -8.97 -11.81 14.18
C LEU A 69 -9.47 -10.60 13.37
N LEU A 70 -10.74 -10.21 13.55
CA LEU A 70 -11.30 -9.00 12.95
C LEU A 70 -10.58 -7.73 13.41
N GLY A 71 -10.15 -7.66 14.66
CA GLY A 71 -9.32 -6.58 15.19
C GLY A 71 -7.99 -6.46 14.44
N VAL A 72 -7.25 -7.56 14.32
CA VAL A 72 -5.96 -7.59 13.59
C VAL A 72 -6.14 -7.19 12.13
N LEU A 73 -7.19 -7.67 11.47
CA LEU A 73 -7.49 -7.29 10.09
C LEU A 73 -7.82 -5.80 9.96
N ASN A 74 -8.62 -5.25 10.89
CA ASN A 74 -8.98 -3.84 10.89
C ASN A 74 -7.75 -2.95 11.07
N ASP A 75 -6.89 -3.26 12.05
CA ASP A 75 -5.66 -2.51 12.32
C ASP A 75 -4.73 -2.49 11.11
N ALA A 76 -4.57 -3.64 10.43
CA ALA A 76 -3.77 -3.75 9.22
C ALA A 76 -4.36 -2.91 8.06
N LEU A 77 -5.67 -2.91 7.89
CA LEU A 77 -6.35 -2.08 6.88
C LEU A 77 -6.22 -0.59 7.19
N THR A 78 -6.37 -0.18 8.45
CA THR A 78 -6.20 1.21 8.88
C THR A 78 -4.78 1.72 8.62
N ALA A 79 -3.76 1.00 9.07
CA ALA A 79 -2.35 1.37 8.85
C ALA A 79 -2.04 1.57 7.36
N ARG A 80 -2.72 0.80 6.51
CA ARG A 80 -2.55 0.87 5.07
C ARG A 80 -3.25 2.06 4.43
N ILE A 81 -4.47 2.37 4.87
CA ILE A 81 -5.16 3.60 4.47
C ILE A 81 -4.29 4.82 4.81
N ASP A 82 -3.69 4.83 6.00
CA ASP A 82 -2.80 5.91 6.43
C ASP A 82 -1.55 6.01 5.53
N THR A 83 -0.95 4.88 5.18
CA THR A 83 0.19 4.82 4.25
C THR A 83 -0.17 5.38 2.87
N VAL A 84 -1.30 4.95 2.29
CA VAL A 84 -1.78 5.45 0.99
C VAL A 84 -2.09 6.95 1.03
N ASN A 85 -2.72 7.43 2.11
CA ASN A 85 -2.99 8.85 2.30
C ASN A 85 -1.70 9.68 2.41
N GLY A 86 -0.69 9.13 3.08
CA GLY A 86 0.66 9.71 3.17
C GLY A 86 1.32 9.81 1.80
N ALA A 87 1.37 8.70 1.06
CA ALA A 87 1.93 8.66 -0.29
C ALA A 87 1.21 9.62 -1.25
N THR A 88 -0.13 9.64 -1.23
CA THR A 88 -0.94 10.56 -2.04
C THR A 88 -0.65 12.02 -1.72
N SER A 89 -0.44 12.33 -0.44
CA SER A 89 -0.10 13.69 -0.01
C SER A 89 1.30 14.09 -0.45
N ALA A 90 2.28 13.18 -0.34
CA ALA A 90 3.64 13.39 -0.83
C ALA A 90 3.68 13.64 -2.34
N VAL A 91 2.94 12.86 -3.14
CA VAL A 91 2.82 13.06 -4.59
C VAL A 91 2.26 14.44 -4.93
N ARG A 92 1.18 14.83 -4.25
CA ARG A 92 0.54 16.13 -4.46
C ARG A 92 1.46 17.29 -4.10
N GLU A 93 2.27 17.14 -3.05
CA GLU A 93 3.24 18.15 -2.64
C GLU A 93 4.41 18.26 -3.64
N ALA A 94 4.97 17.14 -4.08
CA ALA A 94 5.99 17.11 -5.13
C ALA A 94 5.51 17.73 -6.45
N LEU A 95 4.23 17.52 -6.82
CA LEU A 95 3.63 18.11 -8.01
C LEU A 95 3.51 19.64 -7.89
N ARG A 96 3.09 20.15 -6.72
CA ARG A 96 3.03 21.60 -6.46
C ARG A 96 4.40 22.26 -6.54
N GLN A 97 5.40 21.65 -5.91
CA GLN A 97 6.78 22.13 -5.96
C GLN A 97 7.34 22.18 -7.39
N ASN A 98 6.98 21.21 -8.25
CA ASN A 98 7.34 21.26 -9.68
C ASN A 98 6.64 22.40 -10.44
N VAL A 99 5.34 22.62 -10.20
CA VAL A 99 4.60 23.70 -10.87
C VAL A 99 5.17 25.07 -10.49
N ASP A 100 5.49 25.28 -9.21
CA ASP A 100 6.06 26.53 -8.71
C ASP A 100 7.50 26.78 -9.21
N SER A 101 8.25 25.72 -9.56
CA SER A 101 9.60 25.85 -10.13
C SER A 101 9.63 26.01 -11.66
N THR A 102 8.47 25.93 -12.32
CA THR A 102 8.35 26.16 -13.78
C THR A 102 7.82 27.57 -14.11
N GLN A 103 7.56 28.41 -13.10
CA GLN A 103 7.03 29.78 -13.24
C GLN A 103 8.08 30.82 -12.87
#